data_AF-A0AA37XJQ3-F1
#
_entry.id   AF-A0AA37XJQ3-F1
#
_cell.length_a   1.000
_cell.length_b   1.000
_cell.length_c   1.000
_cell.angle_alpha   90.00
_cell.angle_beta   90.00
_cell.angle_gamma   90.00
#
_symmetry.space_group_name_H-M   'P 1'
#
loop_
_entity.id
_entity.type
_entity.pdbx_description
1 polymer ?
#
loop_
_entity_poly.entity_id
_entity_poly.type
_entity_poly.pdbx_seq_one_letter_code
_entity_poly.pdbx_strand_id
1 'polypeptide(L)'
;MTAFLALPDPTPQRPEGLSGIDTLLNVVMWGGFVVCILALIVGGVLVALAAMGRTTAADLLPKVAYPLVGAIIVGAAAGLIGMFAG
;
A
#
# COMPACT_ATOMS: atom_id res chain seq x y z
N MET A 1 -2.00 26.37 40.97
CA MET A 1 -1.39 25.32 40.12
C MET A 1 -2.27 25.08 38.89
N THR A 2 -2.42 26.06 37.97
CA THR A 2 -3.37 25.95 36.84
C THR A 2 -2.98 26.85 35.65
N ALA A 3 -1.70 26.97 35.32
CA ALA A 3 -1.23 27.82 34.20
C ALA A 3 -0.79 27.06 32.94
N PHE A 4 -0.82 25.72 32.94
CA PHE A 4 -0.38 24.90 31.80
C PHE A 4 -1.49 24.61 30.76
N LEU A 5 -2.75 24.92 31.09
CA LEU A 5 -3.94 24.58 30.28
C LEU A 5 -4.34 25.68 29.27
N ALA A 6 -3.58 26.77 29.19
CA ALA A 6 -3.91 27.95 28.38
C ALA A 6 -2.93 28.22 27.22
N LEU A 7 -1.99 27.30 26.95
CA LEU A 7 -1.19 27.37 25.74
C LEU A 7 -2.04 26.86 24.58
N PRO A 8 -2.26 27.66 23.51
CA PRO A 8 -2.78 27.14 22.26
C PRO A 8 -1.87 26.00 21.83
N ASP A 9 -2.36 24.77 21.87
CA ASP A 9 -1.62 23.60 21.41
C ASP A 9 -1.49 23.75 19.89
N PRO A 10 -0.30 24.07 19.36
CA PRO A 10 -0.14 24.18 17.92
C PRO A 10 -0.33 22.77 17.37
N THR A 11 -1.42 22.57 16.62
CA THR A 11 -1.61 21.34 15.84
C THR A 11 -0.31 21.08 15.07
N PRO A 12 0.25 19.85 15.08
CA PRO A 12 1.45 19.52 14.35
C PRO A 12 1.32 19.98 12.89
N GLN A 13 1.91 21.12 12.57
CA GLN A 13 1.91 21.69 11.23
C GLN A 13 3.22 21.29 10.58
N ARG A 14 3.09 20.65 9.42
CA ARG A 14 4.23 20.17 8.66
C ARG A 14 5.16 21.34 8.31
N PRO A 15 6.48 21.22 8.51
CA PRO A 15 7.44 22.24 8.09
C PRO A 15 7.36 22.48 6.58
N GLU A 16 7.30 23.75 6.19
CA GLU A 16 7.32 24.19 4.80
C GLU A 16 8.63 23.74 4.12
N GLY A 17 8.51 22.85 3.13
CA GLY A 17 9.65 22.23 2.43
C GLY A 17 9.53 20.72 2.20
N LEU A 18 8.70 20.02 2.99
CA LEU A 18 8.48 18.58 2.80
C LEU A 18 7.35 18.23 1.79
N SER A 19 6.75 19.20 1.09
CA SER A 19 5.63 18.92 0.16
C SER A 19 6.03 18.04 -1.04
N GLY A 20 7.30 18.13 -1.46
CA GLY A 20 7.85 17.27 -2.51
C GLY A 20 7.91 15.81 -2.10
N ILE A 21 8.15 15.53 -0.81
CA ILE A 21 8.19 14.17 -0.26
C ILE A 21 6.80 13.55 -0.27
N ASP A 22 5.75 14.33 0.04
CA ASP A 22 4.36 13.82 -0.07
C ASP A 22 3.98 13.48 -1.48
N THR A 23 4.37 14.32 -2.43
CA THR A 23 4.07 14.08 -3.84
C THR A 23 4.73 12.78 -4.31
N LEU A 24 5.99 12.56 -3.91
CA LEU A 24 6.72 11.32 -4.18
C LEU A 24 6.08 10.12 -3.47
N LEU A 25 5.74 10.23 -2.18
CA LEU A 25 5.09 9.15 -1.44
C LEU A 25 3.76 8.77 -2.08
N ASN A 26 2.96 9.75 -2.48
CA ASN A 26 1.68 9.54 -3.14
C ASN A 26 1.84 8.81 -4.47
N VAL A 27 2.79 9.25 -5.32
CA VAL A 27 3.10 8.58 -6.59
C VAL A 27 3.58 7.14 -6.37
N VAL A 28 4.44 6.90 -5.39
CA VAL A 28 4.97 5.57 -5.09
C VAL A 28 3.89 4.64 -4.53
N MET A 29 3.02 5.14 -3.65
CA MET A 29 1.90 4.37 -3.09
C MET A 29 0.93 3.94 -4.19
N TRP A 30 0.51 4.87 -5.04
CA TRP A 30 -0.39 4.55 -6.15
C TRP A 30 0.29 3.65 -7.19
N GLY A 31 1.56 3.92 -7.52
CA GLY A 31 2.34 3.08 -8.43
C GLY A 31 2.47 1.64 -7.93
N GLY A 32 2.82 1.45 -6.65
CA GLY A 32 2.92 0.13 -6.03
C GLY A 32 1.58 -0.61 -5.99
N PHE A 33 0.49 0.11 -5.73
CA PHE A 33 -0.87 -0.47 -5.69
C PHE A 33 -1.32 -0.97 -7.07
N VAL A 34 -1.07 -0.18 -8.12
CA VAL A 34 -1.36 -0.56 -9.51
C VAL A 34 -0.59 -1.83 -9.91
N VAL A 35 0.70 -1.92 -9.57
CA VAL A 35 1.52 -3.11 -9.87
C VAL A 35 0.98 -4.36 -9.16
N CYS A 36 0.54 -4.23 -7.90
CA CYS A 36 -0.07 -5.35 -7.17
C CYS A 36 -1.37 -5.83 -7.84
N ILE A 37 -2.22 -4.91 -8.29
CA ILE A 37 -3.45 -5.25 -9.02
C ILE A 37 -3.13 -5.98 -10.32
N LEU A 38 -2.18 -5.48 -11.12
CA LEU A 38 -1.78 -6.12 -12.38
C LEU A 38 -1.25 -7.54 -12.13
N ALA A 39 -0.43 -7.73 -11.11
CA ALA A 39 0.09 -9.03 -10.74
C ALA A 39 -1.02 -10.02 -10.30
N LEU A 40 -2.03 -9.54 -9.56
CA LEU A 40 -3.20 -10.35 -9.21
C LEU A 40 -4.05 -10.73 -10.42
N ILE A 41 -4.24 -9.82 -11.37
CA ILE A 41 -4.96 -10.10 -12.62
C ILE A 41 -4.23 -11.20 -13.40
N VAL A 42 -2.91 -11.09 -13.56
CA VAL A 42 -2.09 -12.12 -14.23
C VAL A 42 -2.19 -13.45 -13.48
N GLY A 43 -2.09 -13.45 -12.15
CA GLY A 43 -2.27 -14.63 -11.32
C GLY A 43 -3.64 -15.30 -11.54
N GLY A 44 -4.71 -14.51 -11.58
CA GLY A 44 -6.08 -14.98 -11.84
C GLY A 44 -6.24 -15.59 -13.24
N VAL A 45 -5.65 -14.95 -14.26
CA VAL A 45 -5.62 -15.50 -15.64
C VAL A 45 -4.93 -16.85 -15.67
N LEU A 46 -3.80 -17.00 -14.96
CA LEU A 46 -3.07 -18.27 -14.92
C LEU A 46 -3.86 -19.36 -14.19
N VAL A 47 -4.61 -19.02 -13.14
CA VAL A 47 -5.53 -19.96 -12.47
C VAL A 47 -6.67 -20.38 -13.41
N ALA A 48 -7.21 -19.46 -14.22
CA ALA A 48 -8.23 -19.79 -15.20
C ALA A 48 -7.69 -20.73 -16.30
N LEU A 49 -6.45 -20.51 -16.77
CA LEU A 49 -5.79 -21.39 -17.74
C LEU A 49 -5.45 -22.77 -17.15
N ALA A 50 -5.16 -22.83 -15.85
CA ALA A 50 -4.96 -24.08 -15.15
C ALA A 50 -6.21 -24.94 -15.08
N ALA A 51 -7.37 -24.31 -14.88
CA ALA A 51 -8.66 -24.99 -14.88
C ALA A 51 -8.95 -25.69 -16.22
N MET A 52 -8.27 -25.29 -17.29
CA MET A 52 -8.31 -25.94 -18.62
C MET A 52 -7.30 -27.09 -18.78
N GLY A 53 -6.65 -27.53 -17.70
CA GLY A 53 -5.73 -28.67 -17.69
C GLY A 53 -4.32 -28.38 -18.18
N ARG A 54 -3.92 -27.10 -18.30
CA ARG A 54 -2.61 -26.71 -18.82
C ARG A 54 -1.52 -26.52 -17.77
N THR A 55 -1.86 -26.52 -16.48
CA THR A 55 -0.90 -26.32 -15.38
C THR A 55 -1.34 -27.00 -14.08
N THR A 56 -0.40 -27.36 -13.21
CA THR A 56 -0.66 -28.01 -11.92
C THR A 56 -0.88 -26.98 -10.81
N ALA A 57 -1.73 -27.27 -9.82
CA ALA A 57 -2.02 -26.36 -8.70
C ALA A 57 -0.77 -25.89 -7.92
N ALA A 58 0.26 -26.73 -7.86
CA ALA A 58 1.54 -26.41 -7.21
C ALA A 58 2.28 -25.23 -7.88
N ASP A 59 2.12 -25.03 -9.20
CA ASP A 59 2.77 -23.94 -9.93
C ASP A 59 1.98 -22.62 -9.88
N LEU A 60 0.73 -22.67 -9.41
CA LEU A 60 -0.20 -21.53 -9.38
C LEU A 60 -0.21 -20.81 -8.04
N LEU A 61 -0.11 -21.57 -6.95
CA LEU A 61 -0.08 -21.07 -5.58
C LEU A 61 0.93 -19.91 -5.42
N PRO A 62 2.18 -20.03 -5.89
CA PRO A 62 3.15 -18.93 -5.85
C PRO A 62 2.69 -17.70 -6.63
N LYS A 63 2.10 -17.92 -7.81
CA LYS A 63 1.77 -16.84 -8.77
C LYS A 63 0.60 -15.97 -8.34
N VAL A 64 -0.20 -16.43 -7.38
CA VAL A 64 -1.30 -15.65 -6.78
C VAL A 64 -0.96 -15.23 -5.34
N ALA A 65 -0.30 -16.09 -4.57
CA ALA A 65 0.03 -15.81 -3.18
C ALA A 65 1.06 -14.67 -3.04
N TYR A 66 2.12 -14.63 -3.86
CA TYR A 66 3.12 -13.57 -3.75
C TYR A 66 2.58 -12.17 -4.09
N PRO A 67 1.75 -11.98 -5.15
CA PRO A 67 1.06 -10.72 -5.39
C PRO A 67 0.11 -10.30 -4.27
N LEU A 68 -0.60 -11.26 -3.64
CA LEU A 68 -1.47 -11.00 -2.49
C LEU A 68 -0.68 -10.44 -1.30
N VAL A 69 0.46 -11.05 -0.98
CA VAL A 69 1.35 -10.57 0.07
C VAL A 69 1.86 -9.16 -0.25
N GLY A 70 2.23 -8.90 -1.51
CA GLY A 70 2.62 -7.56 -1.97
C GLY A 70 1.51 -6.52 -1.75
N ALA A 71 0.27 -6.85 -2.11
CA ALA A 71 -0.88 -5.96 -1.93
C ALA A 71 -1.13 -5.62 -0.45
N ILE A 72 -0.97 -6.60 0.45
CA ILE A 72 -1.11 -6.39 1.91
C ILE A 72 -0.03 -5.43 2.42
N ILE A 73 1.23 -5.59 1.99
CA ILE A 73 2.34 -4.73 2.41
C ILE A 73 2.11 -3.28 1.94
N VAL A 74 1.70 -3.09 0.69
CA VAL A 74 1.41 -1.76 0.15
C VAL A 74 0.22 -1.11 0.88
N GLY A 75 -0.84 -1.89 1.15
CA GLY A 75 -1.99 -1.41 1.92
C GLY A 75 -1.64 -1.04 3.36
N ALA A 76 -0.80 -1.83 4.03
CA ALA A 76 -0.32 -1.54 5.38
C ALA A 76 0.56 -0.27 5.42
N ALA A 77 1.46 -0.11 4.44
CA ALA A 77 2.27 1.09 4.30
C ALA A 77 1.41 2.34 4.08
N ALA A 78 0.37 2.24 3.25
CA ALA A 78 -0.58 3.34 3.03
C ALA A 78 -1.33 3.74 4.32
N GLY A 79 -1.79 2.76 5.11
CA GLY A 79 -2.45 3.01 6.38
C GLY A 79 -1.54 3.67 7.42
N LEU A 80 -0.26 3.25 7.49
CA LEU A 80 0.72 3.87 8.38
C LEU A 80 1.00 5.33 7.99
N ILE A 81 1.16 5.62 6.71
CA ILE A 81 1.37 6.99 6.23
C ILE A 81 0.17 7.88 6.58
N GLY A 82 -1.06 7.38 6.38
CA GLY A 82 -2.28 8.11 6.76
C GLY A 82 -2.38 8.37 8.27
N MET A 83 -1.83 7.50 9.11
CA MET A 83 -1.79 7.67 10.57
C MET A 83 -0.82 8.76 11.03
N PHE A 84 0.29 8.97 10.30
CA PHE A 84 1.30 9.98 10.64
C PHE A 84 1.13 11.31 9.89
N ALA A 85 0.27 11.36 8.87
CA ALA A 85 -0.01 12.56 8.08
C ALA A 85 -1.24 13.35 8.57
N GLY A 86 -1.99 12.83 9.54
CA GLY A 86 -3.08 13.50 10.25
C GLY A 86 -2.67 13.92 11.65
#